data_AF-A0A2U1N5U6-F1
#
_entry.id   AF-A0A2U1N5U6-F1
#
_cell.length_a   1.000
_cell.length_b   1.000
_cell.length_c   1.000
_cell.angle_alpha   90.00
_cell.angle_beta   90.00
_cell.angle_gamma   90.00
#
_symmetry.space_group_name_H-M   'P 1'
#
loop_
_entity.id
_entity.type
_entity.pdbx_description
1 polymer ?
#
loop_
_entity_poly.entity_id
_entity_poly.type
_entity_poly.pdbx_seq_one_letter_code
_entity_poly.pdbx_strand_id
1 'polypeptide(L)'
;MDFDRDNIRLVVDEDRLSSLPDELIHRILHCNDTKYAVQTSLLSPRWRFLWKSVSRLNFSSRQFENLPKFSKFVKKFLLHRNHHVEVSSLNLNFHGAASQFFVRNIANYAFSHNVQELTIVSDAKKHHEFPLCLFNSPTLKHFSLRNNFLSTCITPKTPWDFPALTTLYLGEITLCDDNRQYVDLFSKCVNLQTITLVNFIVKHVEIFEIKAPRLSNLVLKDGKFLNVVNVVAPNLENLTIDCCFIKSLNAPHGIACLCYSGYDPPQWFKDGFHSLETVAINLYFRFSIDRPYNEEDARSTINMLQAFHSTRFLTLNIDILECISLFPDLLSDHPSPFGNLNCLNIESSMRMDDYKIKMSIEARNFFLENCPSATLIMAHLLEPPPTKAMKAKEAREKRKANVIANIKSILKELQTPPEQENMLARKPAKERTTVALENLSAELQVWTKRKRMQGELEKKVHVIEMIIRLKAHVRVALGEMKIIMKQENDDLEAIVSKRDQICSLGKKLSKRLRLATFAPYSDQFVEASRLISCLRLETFSSRQIVAHYEKYMLNYNLTYENSSKDKVPPEWQPSTSSSSLGCYGALQHELKLLVLIMGTRTNFHERLELHYCWRST
;
A
#
# COMPACT_ATOMS: atom_id res chain seq x y z
N MET A 1 11.45 78.88 -10.02
CA MET A 1 11.37 78.48 -8.61
C MET A 1 10.61 77.17 -8.56
N ASP A 2 11.16 75.99 -8.31
CA ASP A 2 12.52 75.49 -8.20
C ASP A 2 12.42 74.01 -8.60
N PHE A 3 13.26 73.59 -9.55
CA PHE A 3 13.47 72.17 -9.81
C PHE A 3 14.54 71.71 -8.82
N ASP A 4 14.12 71.10 -7.72
CA ASP A 4 15.06 70.46 -6.79
C ASP A 4 15.56 69.17 -7.44
N ARG A 5 16.78 69.26 -8.01
CA ARG A 5 17.40 68.25 -8.87
C ARG A 5 18.48 67.46 -8.13
N ASP A 6 18.53 67.50 -6.80
CA ASP A 6 19.55 66.83 -6.01
C ASP A 6 18.94 66.12 -4.80
N ASN A 7 18.62 64.82 -4.96
CA ASN A 7 18.79 63.75 -3.95
C ASN A 7 17.98 62.50 -4.30
N ILE A 8 18.33 61.83 -5.42
CA ILE A 8 18.19 60.38 -5.46
C ILE A 8 19.54 59.83 -5.03
N ARG A 9 19.75 59.72 -3.71
CA ARG A 9 20.74 58.77 -3.20
C ARG A 9 20.27 57.41 -3.67
N LEU A 10 20.91 56.88 -4.71
CA LEU A 10 20.88 55.46 -5.03
C LEU A 10 21.31 54.75 -3.75
N VAL A 11 20.35 54.22 -2.99
CA VAL A 11 20.64 53.16 -2.03
C VAL A 11 21.12 52.02 -2.92
N VAL A 12 22.43 51.94 -3.09
CA VAL A 12 23.08 50.75 -3.63
C VAL A 12 22.71 49.67 -2.63
N ASP A 13 21.69 48.89 -2.96
CA ASP A 13 21.33 47.69 -2.22
C ASP A 13 22.62 46.86 -2.19
N GLU A 14 23.30 46.83 -1.04
CA GLU A 14 24.61 46.19 -0.92
C GLU A 14 24.47 44.76 -1.47
N ASP A 15 25.30 44.39 -2.44
CA ASP A 15 25.29 43.04 -2.99
C ASP A 15 25.75 42.06 -1.89
N ARG A 16 24.76 41.58 -1.12
CA ARG A 16 24.94 40.68 0.02
C ARG A 16 25.58 39.35 -0.38
N LEU A 17 25.54 38.97 -1.65
CA LEU A 17 26.20 37.77 -2.16
C LEU A 17 27.68 38.01 -2.45
N SER A 18 28.03 39.21 -2.88
CA SER A 18 29.43 39.63 -3.06
C SER A 18 30.14 39.95 -1.74
N SER A 19 29.41 40.35 -0.69
CA SER A 19 29.99 40.61 0.63
C SER A 19 30.28 39.36 1.47
N LEU A 20 29.91 38.15 1.00
CA LEU A 20 30.19 36.91 1.71
C LEU A 20 31.70 36.60 1.78
N PRO A 21 32.23 36.22 2.96
CA PRO A 21 33.58 35.68 3.11
C PRO A 21 33.81 34.43 2.25
N ASP A 22 35.03 34.27 1.73
CA ASP A 22 35.39 33.13 0.86
C ASP A 22 35.11 31.78 1.51
N GLU A 23 35.32 31.66 2.83
CA GLU A 23 35.03 30.43 3.58
C GLU A 23 33.56 30.02 3.52
N LEU A 24 32.63 30.98 3.63
CA LEU A 24 31.19 30.71 3.53
C LEU A 24 30.81 30.35 2.11
N ILE A 25 31.41 31.01 1.12
CA ILE A 25 31.20 30.68 -0.28
C ILE A 25 31.68 29.25 -0.57
N HIS A 26 32.87 28.87 -0.11
CA HIS A 26 33.37 27.51 -0.25
C HIS A 26 32.47 26.48 0.43
N ARG A 27 31.92 26.78 1.61
CA ARG A 27 30.91 25.91 2.27
C ARG A 27 29.64 25.76 1.44
N ILE A 28 29.12 26.83 0.86
CA ILE A 28 27.95 26.79 -0.04
C ILE A 28 28.24 25.92 -1.27
N LEU A 29 29.43 26.08 -1.88
CA LEU A 29 29.84 25.32 -3.05
C LEU A 29 30.07 23.83 -2.75
N HIS A 30 30.54 23.48 -1.54
CA HIS A 30 30.74 22.09 -1.09
C HIS A 30 29.44 21.29 -0.95
N CYS A 31 28.30 21.95 -0.70
CA CYS A 31 27.03 21.27 -0.48
C CYS A 31 26.32 20.83 -1.77
N ASN A 32 26.82 21.26 -2.93
CA ASN A 32 26.10 21.16 -4.19
C ASN A 32 26.79 20.25 -5.20
N ASP A 33 25.98 19.71 -6.13
CA ASP A 33 26.52 19.14 -7.36
C ASP A 33 27.43 20.17 -8.06
N THR A 34 28.55 19.70 -8.60
CA THR A 34 29.56 20.54 -9.23
C THR A 34 29.00 21.36 -10.40
N LYS A 35 27.94 20.92 -11.07
CA LYS A 35 27.20 21.72 -12.05
C LYS A 35 26.65 23.02 -11.44
N TYR A 36 26.00 22.93 -10.29
CA TYR A 36 25.46 24.11 -9.59
C TYR A 36 26.58 25.00 -9.07
N ALA A 37 27.66 24.41 -8.55
CA ALA A 37 28.84 25.18 -8.16
C ALA A 37 29.37 26.03 -9.33
N VAL A 38 29.44 25.47 -10.54
CA VAL A 38 29.80 26.25 -11.73
C VAL A 38 28.73 27.31 -12.06
N GLN A 39 27.44 27.02 -11.95
CA GLN A 39 26.37 28.01 -12.23
C GLN A 39 26.39 29.21 -11.28
N THR A 40 26.87 29.05 -10.05
CA THR A 40 27.03 30.19 -9.12
C THR A 40 28.03 31.23 -9.63
N SER A 41 28.87 30.90 -10.61
CA SER A 41 29.76 31.86 -11.29
C SER A 41 29.03 33.01 -11.98
N LEU A 42 27.71 32.88 -12.18
CA LEU A 42 26.85 33.90 -12.77
C LEU A 42 26.24 34.85 -11.72
N LEU A 43 26.37 34.55 -10.42
CA LEU A 43 25.75 35.37 -9.36
C LEU A 43 26.44 36.72 -9.20
N SER A 44 27.77 36.76 -9.27
CA SER A 44 28.54 38.01 -9.30
C SER A 44 29.97 37.78 -9.82
N PRO A 45 30.70 38.85 -10.21
CA PRO A 45 32.09 38.73 -10.66
C PRO A 45 33.02 38.02 -9.66
N ARG A 46 32.76 38.15 -8.35
CA ARG A 46 33.52 37.50 -7.28
C ARG A 46 33.38 35.97 -7.29
N TRP A 47 32.20 35.47 -7.64
CA TRP A 47 31.91 34.03 -7.69
C TRP A 47 32.44 33.34 -8.95
N ARG A 48 32.85 34.13 -9.96
CA ARG A 48 33.18 33.66 -11.32
C ARG A 48 34.18 32.49 -11.35
N PHE A 49 35.17 32.50 -10.46
CA PHE A 49 36.27 31.54 -10.47
C PHE A 49 36.34 30.65 -9.22
N LEU A 50 35.49 30.85 -8.22
CA LEU A 50 35.58 30.12 -6.93
C LEU A 50 35.36 28.62 -7.07
N TRP A 51 34.53 28.20 -8.02
CA TRP A 51 34.32 26.78 -8.34
C TRP A 51 35.61 26.05 -8.74
N LYS A 52 36.62 26.77 -9.27
CA LYS A 52 37.90 26.18 -9.70
C LYS A 52 38.75 25.70 -8.53
N SER A 53 38.51 26.21 -7.33
CA SER A 53 39.25 25.93 -6.10
C SER A 53 38.46 25.04 -5.14
N VAL A 54 37.44 24.33 -5.62
CA VAL A 54 36.65 23.42 -4.79
C VAL A 54 37.43 22.12 -4.54
N SER A 55 37.57 21.75 -3.26
CA SER A 55 38.33 20.57 -2.83
C SER A 55 37.52 19.26 -2.84
N ARG A 56 36.19 19.36 -2.78
CA ARG A 56 35.26 18.22 -2.82
C ARG A 56 34.45 18.24 -4.11
N LEU A 57 34.69 17.28 -4.99
CA LEU A 57 34.02 17.20 -6.28
C LEU A 57 32.84 16.24 -6.20
N ASN A 58 31.68 16.67 -6.68
CA ASN A 58 30.47 15.86 -6.70
C ASN A 58 29.82 15.96 -8.07
N PHE A 59 29.99 14.92 -8.88
CA PHE A 59 29.49 14.84 -10.24
C PHE A 59 28.28 13.91 -10.30
N SER A 60 27.08 14.45 -10.50
CA SER A 60 25.86 13.67 -10.75
C SER A 60 25.37 13.80 -12.19
N SER A 61 25.15 12.66 -12.85
CA SER A 61 24.54 12.66 -14.19
C SER A 61 23.05 12.99 -14.18
N ARG A 62 22.39 13.02 -13.00
CA ARG A 62 20.93 13.25 -12.88
C ARG A 62 20.49 14.60 -13.45
N GLN A 63 21.40 15.58 -13.46
CA GLN A 63 21.16 16.92 -13.98
C GLN A 63 21.45 17.07 -15.47
N PHE A 64 21.74 15.97 -16.17
CA PHE A 64 22.10 15.97 -17.58
C PHE A 64 21.13 15.07 -18.35
N GLU A 65 20.78 15.49 -19.55
CA GLU A 65 19.87 14.73 -20.42
C GLU A 65 20.41 13.33 -20.77
N ASN A 66 21.74 13.18 -20.89
CA ASN A 66 22.38 11.92 -21.20
C ASN A 66 23.85 11.88 -20.73
N LEU A 67 24.40 10.66 -20.64
CA LEU A 67 25.77 10.40 -20.20
C LEU A 67 26.85 11.07 -21.06
N PRO A 68 26.75 11.16 -22.40
CA PRO A 68 27.74 11.89 -23.19
C PRO A 68 27.85 13.38 -22.84
N LYS A 69 26.71 14.07 -22.62
CA LYS A 69 26.70 15.47 -22.17
C LYS A 69 27.33 15.62 -20.77
N PHE A 70 26.99 14.71 -19.86
CA PHE A 70 27.60 14.65 -18.53
C PHE A 70 29.11 14.43 -18.60
N SER A 71 29.57 13.42 -19.34
CA SER A 71 30.99 13.10 -19.52
C SER A 71 31.77 14.27 -20.12
N LYS A 72 31.20 14.96 -21.12
CA LYS A 72 31.78 16.18 -21.70
C LYS A 72 31.89 17.31 -20.68
N PHE A 73 30.88 17.49 -19.83
CA PHE A 73 30.93 18.46 -18.73
C PHE A 73 32.04 18.12 -17.73
N VAL A 74 32.08 16.89 -17.22
CA VAL A 74 33.08 16.46 -16.23
C VAL A 74 34.49 16.62 -16.80
N LYS A 75 34.72 16.18 -18.06
CA LYS A 75 36.00 16.37 -18.75
C LYS A 75 36.39 17.84 -18.82
N LYS A 76 35.48 18.73 -19.24
CA LYS A 76 35.75 20.17 -19.30
C LYS A 76 36.03 20.77 -17.93
N PHE A 77 35.27 20.37 -16.91
CA PHE A 77 35.46 20.84 -15.54
C PHE A 77 36.86 20.50 -15.03
N LEU A 78 37.25 19.22 -15.13
CA LEU A 78 38.56 18.74 -14.66
C LEU A 78 39.73 19.37 -15.42
N LEU A 79 39.54 19.81 -16.67
CA LEU A 79 40.55 20.52 -17.46
C LEU A 79 40.72 22.00 -17.09
N HIS A 80 39.71 22.66 -16.53
CA HIS A 80 39.71 24.13 -16.31
C HIS A 80 39.77 24.55 -14.84
N ARG A 81 39.77 23.58 -13.92
CA ARG A 81 39.94 23.85 -12.49
C ARG A 81 41.36 24.32 -12.17
N ASN A 82 41.57 24.79 -10.95
CA ASN A 82 42.91 25.06 -10.45
C ASN A 82 43.55 23.75 -9.96
N HIS A 83 44.66 23.35 -10.59
CA HIS A 83 45.39 22.13 -10.23
C HIS A 83 46.35 22.32 -9.04
N HIS A 84 46.56 23.57 -8.59
CA HIS A 84 47.30 23.85 -7.36
C HIS A 84 46.47 23.62 -6.09
N VAL A 85 45.15 23.43 -6.23
CA VAL A 85 44.25 23.16 -5.11
C VAL A 85 44.01 21.67 -4.99
N GLU A 86 44.33 21.14 -3.81
CA GLU A 86 44.15 19.73 -3.50
C GLU A 86 42.69 19.29 -3.57
N VAL A 87 42.49 18.05 -4.02
CA VAL A 87 41.17 17.41 -4.05
C VAL A 87 41.15 16.36 -2.94
N SER A 88 40.36 16.62 -1.90
CA SER A 88 40.21 15.67 -0.80
C SER A 88 39.29 14.51 -1.18
N SER A 89 38.21 14.81 -1.90
CA SER A 89 37.13 13.87 -2.17
C SER A 89 36.55 14.01 -3.57
N LEU A 90 36.27 12.89 -4.23
CA LEU A 90 35.63 12.81 -5.53
C LEU A 90 34.47 11.82 -5.48
N ASN A 91 33.26 12.33 -5.68
CA ASN A 91 32.05 11.53 -5.84
C ASN A 91 31.57 11.58 -7.29
N LEU A 92 31.41 10.40 -7.90
CA LEU A 92 30.90 10.21 -9.24
C LEU A 92 29.62 9.37 -9.19
N ASN A 93 28.49 10.00 -9.46
CA ASN A 93 27.18 9.36 -9.56
C ASN A 93 26.68 9.44 -11.00
N PHE A 94 26.42 8.29 -11.63
CA PHE A 94 25.92 8.26 -12.99
C PHE A 94 24.84 7.21 -13.23
N HIS A 95 23.86 7.58 -14.06
CA HIS A 95 22.76 6.73 -14.46
C HIS A 95 22.93 6.18 -15.87
N GLY A 96 22.78 4.86 -16.00
CA GLY A 96 23.06 4.11 -17.22
C GLY A 96 24.49 3.54 -17.27
N ALA A 97 24.84 2.96 -18.42
CA ALA A 97 26.16 2.35 -18.62
C ALA A 97 27.19 3.40 -19.08
N ALA A 98 28.03 3.86 -18.16
CA ALA A 98 29.21 4.65 -18.52
C ALA A 98 30.18 3.83 -19.38
N SER A 99 31.04 4.47 -20.16
CA SER A 99 32.13 3.75 -20.81
C SER A 99 33.25 3.48 -19.82
N GLN A 100 33.95 2.34 -19.95
CA GLN A 100 35.15 2.07 -19.15
C GLN A 100 36.20 3.18 -19.28
N PHE A 101 36.31 3.78 -20.48
CA PHE A 101 37.18 4.92 -20.74
C PHE A 101 36.84 6.14 -19.86
N PHE A 102 35.55 6.44 -19.70
CA PHE A 102 35.12 7.55 -18.85
C PHE A 102 35.49 7.31 -17.39
N VAL A 103 35.19 6.13 -16.83
CA VAL A 103 35.51 5.80 -15.44
C VAL A 103 37.03 5.77 -15.22
N ARG A 104 37.80 5.22 -16.19
CA ARG A 104 39.27 5.22 -16.16
C ARG A 104 39.83 6.64 -16.08
N ASN A 105 39.29 7.59 -16.85
CA ASN A 105 39.75 8.97 -16.78
C ASN A 105 39.50 9.61 -15.41
N ILE A 106 38.37 9.29 -14.76
CA ILE A 106 38.08 9.78 -13.41
C ILE A 106 39.04 9.16 -12.39
N ALA A 107 39.28 7.85 -12.46
CA ALA A 107 40.24 7.17 -11.59
C ALA A 107 41.66 7.74 -11.74
N ASN A 108 42.14 7.89 -12.98
CA ASN A 108 43.46 8.47 -13.26
C ASN A 108 43.57 9.91 -12.73
N TYR A 109 42.52 10.71 -12.89
CA TYR A 109 42.48 12.06 -12.32
C TYR A 109 42.58 12.01 -10.79
N ALA A 110 41.78 11.15 -10.14
CA ALA A 110 41.77 11.02 -8.68
C ALA A 110 43.17 10.63 -8.15
N PHE A 111 43.82 9.66 -8.78
CA PHE A 111 45.13 9.19 -8.32
C PHE A 111 46.25 10.20 -8.59
N SER A 112 46.25 10.85 -9.76
CA SER A 112 47.25 11.88 -10.08
C SER A 112 47.17 13.14 -9.20
N HIS A 113 46.02 13.36 -8.56
CA HIS A 113 45.80 14.50 -7.65
C HIS A 113 45.72 14.07 -6.18
N ASN A 114 46.22 12.87 -5.86
CA ASN A 114 46.30 12.33 -4.49
C ASN A 114 44.97 12.37 -3.73
N VAL A 115 43.86 12.12 -4.41
CA VAL A 115 42.54 12.07 -3.78
C VAL A 115 42.55 11.00 -2.69
N GLN A 116 41.96 11.34 -1.53
CA GLN A 116 41.89 10.47 -0.36
C GLN A 116 40.56 9.71 -0.29
N GLU A 117 39.48 10.30 -0.80
CA GLU A 117 38.14 9.71 -0.81
C GLU A 117 37.59 9.58 -2.24
N LEU A 118 37.31 8.36 -2.69
CA LEU A 118 36.68 8.11 -3.99
C LEU A 118 35.38 7.33 -3.80
N THR A 119 34.28 7.92 -4.25
CA THR A 119 32.97 7.27 -4.29
C THR A 119 32.47 7.18 -5.72
N ILE A 120 32.10 5.97 -6.16
CA ILE A 120 31.49 5.73 -7.46
C ILE A 120 30.14 5.04 -7.26
N VAL A 121 29.08 5.69 -7.72
CA VAL A 121 27.70 5.18 -7.70
C VAL A 121 27.20 5.03 -9.12
N SER A 122 26.81 3.81 -9.49
CA SER A 122 26.23 3.50 -10.78
C SER A 122 24.76 3.09 -10.64
N ASP A 123 23.90 3.70 -11.45
CA ASP A 123 22.50 3.33 -11.62
C ASP A 123 22.34 2.54 -12.95
N ALA A 124 23.28 1.65 -13.27
CA ALA A 124 23.29 0.89 -14.52
C ALA A 124 22.29 -0.29 -14.49
N LYS A 125 21.37 -0.32 -15.47
CA LYS A 125 20.40 -1.41 -15.66
C LYS A 125 20.92 -2.59 -16.49
N LYS A 126 22.22 -2.61 -16.82
CA LYS A 126 22.90 -3.71 -17.53
C LYS A 126 24.22 -3.99 -16.83
N HIS A 127 24.75 -5.21 -16.98
CA HIS A 127 26.10 -5.54 -16.51
C HIS A 127 27.10 -4.52 -17.06
N HIS A 128 27.86 -3.93 -16.14
CA HIS A 128 28.87 -2.93 -16.44
C HIS A 128 30.15 -3.36 -15.75
N GLU A 129 31.22 -3.55 -16.52
CA GLU A 129 32.54 -3.84 -15.97
C GLU A 129 33.28 -2.54 -15.68
N PHE A 130 33.86 -2.43 -14.49
CA PHE A 130 34.73 -1.32 -14.12
C PHE A 130 36.17 -1.56 -14.59
N PRO A 131 36.91 -0.49 -14.96
CA PRO A 131 38.29 -0.64 -15.37
C PRO A 131 39.16 -1.09 -14.19
N LEU A 132 40.07 -2.06 -14.43
CA LEU A 132 40.93 -2.65 -13.39
C LEU A 132 41.77 -1.62 -12.63
N CYS A 133 42.15 -0.50 -13.27
CA CYS A 133 42.90 0.57 -12.62
C CYS A 133 42.14 1.19 -11.44
N LEU A 134 40.81 1.07 -11.39
CA LEU A 134 40.01 1.57 -10.27
C LEU A 134 40.37 0.88 -8.94
N PHE A 135 40.89 -0.34 -8.99
CA PHE A 135 41.22 -1.18 -7.83
C PHE A 135 42.70 -1.13 -7.44
N ASN A 136 43.39 -0.05 -7.80
CA ASN A 136 44.79 0.19 -7.47
C ASN A 136 45.01 1.69 -7.21
N SER A 137 45.38 2.05 -5.98
CA SER A 137 45.71 3.44 -5.63
C SER A 137 46.63 3.54 -4.42
N PRO A 138 47.74 4.30 -4.50
CA PRO A 138 48.61 4.52 -3.36
C PRO A 138 48.08 5.56 -2.36
N THR A 139 47.07 6.37 -2.72
CA THR A 139 46.66 7.55 -1.93
C THR A 139 45.30 7.44 -1.29
N LEU A 140 44.42 6.57 -1.82
CA LEU A 140 43.06 6.44 -1.32
C LEU A 140 43.04 5.88 0.10
N LYS A 141 42.37 6.59 1.00
CA LYS A 141 42.04 6.17 2.36
C LYS A 141 40.63 5.60 2.45
N HIS A 142 39.70 6.15 1.66
CA HIS A 142 38.31 5.73 1.63
C HIS A 142 37.88 5.43 0.20
N PHE A 143 37.42 4.20 -0.04
CA PHE A 143 36.91 3.78 -1.34
C PHE A 143 35.51 3.19 -1.20
N SER A 144 34.56 3.75 -1.95
CA SER A 144 33.17 3.28 -2.00
C SER A 144 32.74 3.02 -3.43
N LEU A 145 32.34 1.79 -3.72
CA LEU A 145 31.79 1.39 -5.00
C LEU A 145 30.39 0.80 -4.81
N ARG A 146 29.38 1.40 -5.43
CA ARG A 146 27.99 0.94 -5.31
C ARG A 146 27.31 0.91 -6.67
N ASN A 147 26.59 -0.17 -6.96
CA ASN A 147 25.55 -0.18 -7.97
C ASN A 147 24.17 -0.10 -7.28
N ASN A 148 23.12 0.35 -7.98
CA ASN A 148 21.77 0.46 -7.41
C ASN A 148 20.73 -0.46 -8.07
N PHE A 149 21.05 -1.08 -9.21
CA PHE A 149 20.06 -1.88 -9.96
C PHE A 149 20.51 -3.28 -10.33
N LEU A 150 21.78 -3.49 -10.69
CA LEU A 150 22.31 -4.81 -11.02
C LEU A 150 23.66 -5.02 -10.38
N SER A 151 23.92 -6.26 -9.94
CA SER A 151 25.20 -6.62 -9.37
C SER A 151 26.31 -6.45 -10.39
N THR A 152 27.30 -5.61 -10.07
CA THR A 152 28.45 -5.37 -10.94
C THR A 152 29.42 -6.54 -10.87
N CYS A 153 29.70 -7.19 -12.00
CA CYS A 153 30.70 -8.25 -12.05
C CYS A 153 32.11 -7.66 -11.90
N ILE A 154 32.82 -8.11 -10.88
CA ILE A 154 34.24 -7.83 -10.67
C ILE A 154 34.97 -9.17 -10.71
N THR A 155 35.92 -9.28 -11.63
CA THR A 155 36.79 -10.45 -11.81
C THR A 155 38.20 -10.11 -11.30
N PRO A 156 38.47 -10.29 -10.00
CA PRO A 156 39.76 -9.98 -9.41
C PRO A 156 40.83 -10.95 -9.92
N LYS A 157 41.60 -10.53 -10.93
CA LYS A 157 42.74 -11.34 -11.42
C LYS A 157 43.89 -11.40 -10.42
N THR A 158 44.06 -10.32 -9.65
CA THR A 158 45.07 -10.12 -8.61
C THR A 158 44.46 -9.42 -7.39
N PRO A 159 45.05 -9.58 -6.18
CA PRO A 159 44.65 -8.81 -5.01
C PRO A 159 44.70 -7.30 -5.29
N TRP A 160 43.79 -6.54 -4.67
CA TRP A 160 43.69 -5.10 -4.87
C TRP A 160 44.81 -4.37 -4.14
N ASP A 161 45.44 -3.41 -4.82
CA ASP A 161 46.63 -2.75 -4.32
C ASP A 161 46.29 -1.37 -3.75
N PHE A 162 45.96 -1.34 -2.47
CA PHE A 162 45.56 -0.13 -1.76
C PHE A 162 46.33 0.04 -0.44
N PRO A 163 47.60 0.44 -0.47
CA PRO A 163 48.44 0.51 0.73
C PRO A 163 47.96 1.55 1.76
N ALA A 164 47.28 2.62 1.34
CA ALA A 164 46.79 3.67 2.24
C ALA A 164 45.32 3.50 2.69
N LEU A 165 44.61 2.51 2.17
CA LEU A 165 43.17 2.37 2.36
C LEU A 165 42.84 1.90 3.77
N THR A 166 41.96 2.64 4.45
CA THR A 166 41.48 2.35 5.80
C THR A 166 40.03 1.90 5.81
N THR A 167 39.20 2.39 4.88
CA THR A 167 37.79 1.97 4.78
C THR A 167 37.39 1.58 3.36
N LEU A 168 36.75 0.44 3.23
CA LEU A 168 36.19 -0.06 1.98
C LEU A 168 34.69 -0.30 2.11
N TYR A 169 33.92 0.27 1.19
CA TYR A 169 32.50 -0.03 1.03
C TYR A 169 32.23 -0.57 -0.38
N LEU A 170 31.60 -1.74 -0.47
CA LEU A 170 31.15 -2.32 -1.73
C LEU A 170 29.67 -2.68 -1.63
N GLY A 171 28.86 -2.19 -2.56
CA GLY A 171 27.41 -2.42 -2.61
C GLY A 171 26.94 -2.92 -3.98
N GLU A 172 26.08 -3.93 -4.02
CA GLU A 172 25.53 -4.50 -5.26
C GLU A 172 26.64 -4.99 -6.22
N ILE A 173 27.45 -5.94 -5.75
CA ILE A 173 28.60 -6.48 -6.50
C ILE A 173 28.51 -8.01 -6.66
N THR A 174 29.00 -8.52 -7.79
CA THR A 174 29.25 -9.95 -8.01
C THR A 174 30.75 -10.16 -8.11
N LEU A 175 31.32 -10.90 -7.17
CA LEU A 175 32.69 -11.40 -7.24
C LEU A 175 32.65 -12.71 -8.03
N CYS A 176 33.16 -12.68 -9.26
CA CYS A 176 33.28 -13.86 -10.12
C CYS A 176 34.75 -14.28 -10.17
N ASP A 177 35.02 -15.57 -9.98
CA ASP A 177 36.34 -16.13 -10.23
C ASP A 177 36.30 -17.18 -11.34
N ASP A 178 37.38 -17.27 -12.11
CA ASP A 178 37.58 -18.24 -13.18
C ASP A 178 38.06 -19.58 -12.58
N ASN A 179 37.21 -20.21 -11.76
CA ASN A 179 37.40 -21.55 -11.17
C ASN A 179 38.58 -21.73 -10.17
N ARG A 180 38.96 -20.72 -9.38
CA ARG A 180 39.92 -20.95 -8.27
C ARG A 180 39.19 -21.47 -7.02
N GLN A 181 39.93 -22.19 -6.17
CA GLN A 181 39.42 -22.74 -4.92
C GLN A 181 39.11 -21.65 -3.88
N TYR A 182 39.83 -20.53 -3.92
CA TYR A 182 39.66 -19.39 -3.03
C TYR A 182 39.96 -18.06 -3.74
N VAL A 183 39.35 -16.98 -3.25
CA VAL A 183 39.56 -15.60 -3.73
C VAL A 183 40.16 -14.76 -2.62
N ASP A 184 41.35 -14.20 -2.86
CA ASP A 184 41.99 -13.20 -2.01
C ASP A 184 41.95 -11.82 -2.67
N LEU A 185 41.18 -10.91 -2.08
CA LEU A 185 41.03 -9.54 -2.55
C LEU A 185 41.90 -8.53 -1.79
N PHE A 186 42.18 -8.79 -0.52
CA PHE A 186 42.50 -7.74 0.45
C PHE A 186 43.90 -7.85 1.04
N SER A 187 44.67 -8.90 0.73
CA SER A 187 45.99 -9.13 1.33
C SER A 187 47.00 -8.00 1.14
N LYS A 188 46.87 -7.20 0.06
CA LYS A 188 47.71 -6.02 -0.19
C LYS A 188 47.20 -4.74 0.47
N CYS A 189 45.98 -4.73 0.99
CA CYS A 189 45.37 -3.59 1.68
C CYS A 189 45.80 -3.56 3.16
N VAL A 190 47.10 -3.41 3.41
CA VAL A 190 47.72 -3.63 4.74
C VAL A 190 47.22 -2.72 5.87
N ASN A 191 46.64 -1.56 5.53
CA ASN A 191 46.12 -0.57 6.47
C ASN A 191 44.59 -0.59 6.62
N LEU A 192 43.91 -1.57 6.02
CA LEU A 192 42.46 -1.67 6.00
C LEU A 192 41.91 -1.97 7.40
N GLN A 193 41.05 -1.07 7.89
CA GLN A 193 40.45 -1.12 9.23
C GLN A 193 38.96 -1.48 9.19
N THR A 194 38.24 -1.03 8.16
CA THR A 194 36.81 -1.28 7.98
C THR A 194 36.51 -1.84 6.60
N ILE A 195 35.80 -2.97 6.55
CA ILE A 195 35.22 -3.53 5.33
C ILE A 195 33.71 -3.62 5.49
N THR A 196 32.97 -3.06 4.54
CA THR A 196 31.51 -3.18 4.46
C THR A 196 31.10 -3.70 3.09
N LEU A 197 30.56 -4.90 3.03
CA LEU A 197 29.99 -5.52 1.83
C LEU A 197 28.47 -5.60 1.98
N VAL A 198 27.71 -5.07 1.02
CA VAL A 198 26.25 -5.06 1.03
C VAL A 198 25.71 -5.57 -0.31
N ASN A 199 24.69 -6.42 -0.28
CA ASN A 199 24.07 -7.01 -1.48
C ASN A 199 25.13 -7.60 -2.43
N PHE A 200 25.93 -8.53 -1.94
CA PHE A 200 27.05 -9.09 -2.70
C PHE A 200 26.84 -10.58 -3.02
N ILE A 201 27.41 -11.00 -4.14
CA ILE A 201 27.30 -12.37 -4.65
C ILE A 201 28.71 -12.89 -4.87
N VAL A 202 29.05 -14.05 -4.30
CA VAL A 202 30.33 -14.72 -4.55
C VAL A 202 30.07 -15.96 -5.39
N LYS A 203 30.45 -15.94 -6.68
CA LYS A 203 30.20 -17.05 -7.60
C LYS A 203 31.46 -17.85 -7.85
N HIS A 204 31.31 -19.18 -7.92
CA HIS A 204 32.39 -20.12 -8.27
C HIS A 204 33.57 -20.13 -7.29
N VAL A 205 33.35 -19.74 -6.03
CA VAL A 205 34.36 -19.77 -4.96
C VAL A 205 33.84 -20.64 -3.82
N GLU A 206 34.65 -21.61 -3.38
CA GLU A 206 34.31 -22.46 -2.24
C GLU A 206 34.58 -21.76 -0.91
N ILE A 207 35.74 -21.10 -0.81
CA ILE A 207 36.21 -20.40 0.38
C ILE A 207 36.38 -18.91 0.08
N PHE A 208 35.55 -18.07 0.69
CA PHE A 208 35.71 -16.62 0.65
C PHE A 208 36.68 -16.18 1.74
N GLU A 209 37.91 -15.84 1.35
CA GLU A 209 39.00 -15.54 2.27
C GLU A 209 39.20 -14.02 2.42
N ILE A 210 39.12 -13.53 3.66
CA ILE A 210 39.32 -12.12 4.01
C ILE A 210 40.62 -12.00 4.81
N LYS A 211 41.71 -11.67 4.13
CA LYS A 211 43.03 -11.41 4.74
C LYS A 211 43.25 -9.92 4.90
N ALA A 212 43.15 -9.43 6.15
CA ALA A 212 43.37 -8.02 6.46
C ALA A 212 43.91 -7.86 7.89
N PRO A 213 45.23 -7.65 8.08
CA PRO A 213 45.88 -7.76 9.39
C PRO A 213 45.45 -6.67 10.40
N ARG A 214 45.05 -5.49 9.91
CA ARG A 214 44.63 -4.33 10.74
C ARG A 214 43.12 -4.13 10.80
N LEU A 215 42.35 -5.09 10.26
CA LEU A 215 40.90 -4.99 10.21
C LEU A 215 40.32 -5.07 11.62
N SER A 216 39.58 -4.04 12.03
CA SER A 216 38.89 -3.96 13.32
C SER A 216 37.38 -4.09 13.18
N ASN A 217 36.82 -3.79 12.01
CA ASN A 217 35.38 -3.85 11.76
C ASN A 217 35.06 -4.49 10.40
N LEU A 218 34.30 -5.59 10.44
CA LEU A 218 33.81 -6.30 9.26
C LEU A 218 32.29 -6.36 9.25
N VAL A 219 31.67 -5.84 8.18
CA VAL A 219 30.23 -5.87 7.96
C VAL A 219 29.93 -6.57 6.65
N LEU A 220 29.20 -7.69 6.72
CA LEU A 220 28.69 -8.45 5.58
C LEU A 220 27.17 -8.41 5.61
N LYS A 221 26.52 -7.88 4.57
CA LYS A 221 25.06 -7.81 4.48
C LYS A 221 24.55 -8.39 3.17
N ASP A 222 23.46 -9.15 3.25
CA ASP A 222 22.72 -9.68 2.11
C ASP A 222 23.61 -10.47 1.12
N GLY A 223 24.56 -11.23 1.68
CA GLY A 223 25.53 -12.03 0.94
C GLY A 223 24.94 -13.35 0.42
N LYS A 224 25.20 -13.68 -0.84
CA LYS A 224 24.69 -14.90 -1.51
C LYS A 224 25.81 -15.82 -1.97
N PHE A 225 25.52 -17.12 -1.95
CA PHE A 225 26.42 -18.22 -2.34
C PHE A 225 27.73 -18.29 -1.53
N LEU A 226 27.67 -17.99 -0.23
CA LEU A 226 28.81 -18.13 0.68
C LEU A 226 28.80 -19.53 1.29
N ASN A 227 29.70 -20.41 0.85
CA ASN A 227 29.81 -21.73 1.47
C ASN A 227 30.63 -21.63 2.77
N VAL A 228 31.91 -21.26 2.64
CA VAL A 228 32.83 -21.04 3.76
C VAL A 228 33.34 -19.60 3.73
N VAL A 229 33.25 -18.90 4.86
CA VAL A 229 33.87 -17.58 5.04
C VAL A 229 35.02 -17.70 6.03
N ASN A 230 36.23 -17.38 5.58
CA ASN A 230 37.44 -17.44 6.41
C ASN A 230 38.01 -16.04 6.64
N VAL A 231 37.97 -15.56 7.88
CA VAL A 231 38.43 -14.22 8.25
C VAL A 231 39.77 -14.30 8.98
N VAL A 232 40.83 -13.90 8.29
CA VAL A 232 42.20 -13.82 8.82
C VAL A 232 42.51 -12.37 9.17
N ALA A 233 42.03 -11.95 10.35
CA ALA A 233 42.14 -10.58 10.85
C ALA A 233 42.35 -10.55 12.39
N PRO A 234 43.60 -10.66 12.89
CA PRO A 234 43.86 -10.83 14.32
C PRO A 234 43.35 -9.69 15.21
N ASN A 235 43.18 -8.48 14.66
CA ASN A 235 42.72 -7.30 15.39
C ASN A 235 41.22 -7.04 15.23
N LEU A 236 40.44 -8.02 14.76
CA LEU A 236 39.01 -7.85 14.53
C LEU A 236 38.27 -7.69 15.86
N GLU A 237 37.65 -6.52 16.06
CA GLU A 237 36.87 -6.22 17.26
C GLU A 237 35.37 -6.42 17.03
N ASN A 238 34.88 -6.05 15.84
CA ASN A 238 33.46 -6.04 15.50
C ASN A 238 33.19 -6.85 14.24
N LEU A 239 32.33 -7.86 14.35
CA LEU A 239 31.87 -8.68 13.24
C LEU A 239 30.35 -8.58 13.12
N THR A 240 29.86 -8.07 12.00
CA THR A 240 28.43 -8.04 11.67
C THR A 240 28.17 -8.82 10.41
N ILE A 241 27.28 -9.80 10.49
CA ILE A 241 26.81 -10.62 9.38
C ILE A 241 25.30 -10.55 9.39
N ASP A 242 24.69 -10.04 8.33
CA ASP A 242 23.27 -9.72 8.28
C ASP A 242 22.68 -10.34 7.00
N CYS A 243 21.65 -11.17 7.11
CA CYS A 243 20.96 -11.83 6.00
C CYS A 243 21.91 -12.54 5.00
N CYS A 244 22.99 -13.15 5.50
CA CYS A 244 23.95 -13.89 4.67
C CYS A 244 23.71 -15.41 4.77
N PHE A 245 23.70 -16.11 3.63
CA PHE A 245 23.65 -17.57 3.61
C PHE A 245 25.06 -18.14 3.73
N ILE A 246 25.50 -18.48 4.95
CA ILE A 246 26.85 -18.99 5.25
C ILE A 246 26.72 -20.37 5.91
N LYS A 247 27.41 -21.39 5.38
CA LYS A 247 27.43 -22.72 6.03
C LYS A 247 28.43 -22.79 7.18
N SER A 248 29.65 -22.29 6.94
CA SER A 248 30.71 -22.28 7.95
C SER A 248 31.43 -20.94 7.97
N LEU A 249 31.71 -20.46 9.18
CA LEU A 249 32.41 -19.20 9.42
C LEU A 249 33.60 -19.46 10.34
N ASN A 250 34.79 -19.13 9.85
CA ASN A 250 36.00 -19.05 10.64
C ASN A 250 36.32 -17.59 10.92
N ALA A 251 36.39 -17.23 12.20
CA ALA A 251 36.66 -15.87 12.63
C ALA A 251 37.60 -15.88 13.85
N PRO A 252 38.39 -14.81 14.07
CA PRO A 252 39.34 -14.72 15.18
C PRO A 252 38.68 -14.87 16.56
N HIS A 253 39.36 -15.51 17.50
CA HIS A 253 38.85 -15.71 18.87
C HIS A 253 38.76 -14.42 19.71
N GLY A 254 39.43 -13.35 19.29
CA GLY A 254 39.55 -12.08 20.01
C GLY A 254 38.44 -11.05 19.75
N ILE A 255 37.38 -11.43 19.03
CA ILE A 255 36.26 -10.53 18.70
C ILE A 255 35.53 -10.11 19.98
N ALA A 256 35.24 -8.82 20.12
CA ALA A 256 34.51 -8.25 21.25
C ALA A 256 33.00 -8.17 20.99
N CYS A 257 32.59 -7.91 19.74
CA CYS A 257 31.19 -7.75 19.34
C CYS A 257 30.84 -8.60 18.12
N LEU A 258 29.81 -9.43 18.24
CA LEU A 258 29.26 -10.25 17.16
C LEU A 258 27.77 -9.94 16.96
N CYS A 259 27.41 -9.50 15.76
CA CYS A 259 26.03 -9.39 15.32
C CYS A 259 25.80 -10.37 14.16
N TYR A 260 24.90 -11.33 14.33
CA TYR A 260 24.54 -12.29 13.29
C TYR A 260 23.04 -12.27 13.04
N SER A 261 22.63 -12.15 11.78
CA SER A 261 21.26 -12.40 11.34
C SER A 261 21.26 -13.34 10.13
N GLY A 262 20.40 -14.36 10.15
CA GLY A 262 20.39 -15.39 9.11
C GLY A 262 19.26 -16.39 9.28
N TYR A 263 19.15 -17.34 8.35
CA TYR A 263 18.11 -18.38 8.40
C TYR A 263 18.51 -19.56 9.28
N ASP A 264 19.76 -19.99 9.15
CA ASP A 264 20.30 -21.15 9.84
C ASP A 264 21.44 -20.73 10.78
N PRO A 265 21.64 -21.45 11.90
CA PRO A 265 22.85 -21.36 12.69
C PRO A 265 24.09 -21.62 11.83
N PRO A 266 25.07 -20.71 11.77
CA PRO A 266 26.32 -21.01 11.09
C PRO A 266 27.12 -22.00 11.94
N GLN A 267 27.80 -22.96 11.30
CA GLN A 267 28.77 -23.78 12.02
C GLN A 267 30.01 -22.94 12.32
N TRP A 268 30.18 -22.54 13.58
CA TRP A 268 31.41 -21.93 14.07
C TRP A 268 32.56 -22.95 14.03
N PHE A 269 33.78 -22.47 13.80
CA PHE A 269 34.96 -23.31 13.92
C PHE A 269 35.25 -23.65 15.39
N LYS A 270 35.85 -24.83 15.62
CA LYS A 270 35.77 -25.65 16.86
C LYS A 270 36.20 -25.00 18.18
N ASP A 271 36.95 -23.89 18.16
CA ASP A 271 37.58 -23.33 19.36
C ASP A 271 36.82 -22.15 19.99
N GLY A 272 35.65 -21.78 19.46
CA GLY A 272 34.74 -20.78 20.06
C GLY A 272 35.31 -19.34 20.11
N PHE A 273 34.66 -18.47 20.89
CA PHE A 273 35.08 -17.07 21.05
C PHE A 273 35.47 -16.77 22.51
N HIS A 274 36.75 -16.45 22.75
CA HIS A 274 37.26 -16.28 24.12
C HIS A 274 37.03 -14.88 24.70
N SER A 275 36.92 -13.84 23.86
CA SER A 275 36.84 -12.42 24.29
C SER A 275 35.51 -11.74 23.97
N LEU A 276 34.48 -12.51 23.63
CA LEU A 276 33.21 -11.99 23.13
C LEU A 276 32.39 -11.36 24.27
N GLU A 277 32.27 -10.02 24.27
CA GLU A 277 31.55 -9.26 25.31
C GLU A 277 30.07 -9.05 24.95
N THR A 278 29.80 -8.68 23.70
CA THR A 278 28.45 -8.38 23.20
C THR A 278 28.09 -9.29 22.04
N VAL A 279 26.92 -9.92 22.11
CA VAL A 279 26.40 -10.81 21.08
C VAL A 279 24.97 -10.44 20.76
N ALA A 280 24.65 -10.30 19.48
CA ALA A 280 23.29 -10.16 18.99
C ALA A 280 23.02 -11.21 17.88
N ILE A 281 22.11 -12.14 18.12
CA ILE A 281 21.74 -13.19 17.16
C ILE A 281 20.26 -13.06 16.79
N ASN A 282 19.96 -13.08 15.50
CA ASN A 282 18.60 -13.10 14.97
C ASN A 282 18.44 -14.22 13.93
N LEU A 283 17.72 -15.28 14.27
CA LEU A 283 17.48 -16.42 13.39
C LEU A 283 16.06 -16.41 12.82
N TYR A 284 15.95 -16.35 11.50
CA TYR A 284 14.70 -16.30 10.76
C TYR A 284 14.23 -17.70 10.33
N PHE A 285 13.98 -18.60 11.30
CA PHE A 285 13.53 -19.97 11.02
C PHE A 285 12.22 -20.03 10.22
N ARG A 286 11.32 -19.06 10.41
CA ARG A 286 9.97 -19.01 9.82
C ARG A 286 9.86 -17.97 8.71
N PHE A 287 10.29 -18.29 7.49
CA PHE A 287 9.90 -17.51 6.31
C PHE A 287 8.53 -17.93 5.74
N SER A 288 8.07 -19.14 6.08
CA SER A 288 6.70 -19.61 5.87
C SER A 288 6.12 -20.09 7.20
N ILE A 289 4.82 -19.85 7.40
CA ILE A 289 4.06 -20.19 8.63
C ILE A 289 4.05 -21.72 8.90
N ASP A 290 4.47 -22.53 7.93
CA ASP A 290 4.23 -23.96 7.87
C ASP A 290 5.45 -24.87 8.16
N ARG A 291 6.65 -24.35 8.44
CA ARG A 291 7.79 -25.19 8.88
C ARG A 291 7.87 -25.22 10.42
N PRO A 292 7.45 -26.31 11.09
CA PRO A 292 7.69 -26.47 12.52
C PRO A 292 9.20 -26.63 12.78
N TYR A 293 9.65 -26.19 13.96
CA TYR A 293 11.02 -26.46 14.42
C TYR A 293 11.22 -27.97 14.55
N ASN A 294 12.37 -28.46 14.10
CA ASN A 294 12.78 -29.85 14.32
C ASN A 294 13.92 -29.93 15.34
N GLU A 295 14.22 -31.15 15.79
CA GLU A 295 15.26 -31.41 16.80
C GLU A 295 16.67 -31.01 16.32
N GLU A 296 16.94 -31.11 15.01
CA GLU A 296 18.23 -30.73 14.42
C GLU A 296 18.45 -29.21 14.43
N ASP A 297 17.41 -28.43 14.18
CA ASP A 297 17.43 -26.97 14.28
C ASP A 297 17.73 -26.55 15.74
N ALA A 298 17.08 -27.20 16.72
CA ALA A 298 17.30 -26.95 18.14
C ALA A 298 18.72 -27.32 18.57
N ARG A 299 19.21 -28.50 18.18
CA ARG A 299 20.58 -28.96 18.47
C ARG A 299 21.63 -28.04 17.87
N SER A 300 21.44 -27.60 16.62
CA SER A 300 22.33 -26.65 15.96
C SER A 300 22.34 -25.28 16.66
N THR A 301 21.18 -24.84 17.14
CA THR A 301 21.04 -23.60 17.92
C THR A 301 21.73 -23.70 19.28
N ILE A 302 21.57 -24.81 20.01
CA ILE A 302 22.25 -25.03 21.29
C ILE A 302 23.76 -25.08 21.09
N ASN A 303 24.25 -25.82 20.10
CA ASN A 303 25.67 -25.88 19.76
C ASN A 303 26.25 -24.50 19.40
N MET A 304 25.48 -23.65 18.71
CA MET A 304 25.86 -22.27 18.46
C MET A 304 26.03 -21.48 19.76
N LEU A 305 25.04 -21.56 20.67
CA LEU A 305 25.02 -20.81 21.92
C LEU A 305 26.18 -21.21 22.86
N GLN A 306 26.63 -22.47 22.81
CA GLN A 306 27.80 -22.94 23.56
C GLN A 306 29.09 -22.18 23.21
N ALA A 307 29.19 -21.59 22.01
CA ALA A 307 30.35 -20.80 21.60
C ALA A 307 30.45 -19.42 22.29
N PHE A 308 29.42 -18.98 23.03
CA PHE A 308 29.28 -17.62 23.56
C PHE A 308 29.58 -17.51 25.07
N HIS A 309 30.41 -18.40 25.61
CA HIS A 309 30.61 -18.55 27.05
C HIS A 309 31.15 -17.30 27.78
N SER A 310 31.86 -16.40 27.08
CA SER A 310 32.41 -15.15 27.64
C SER A 310 31.45 -13.96 27.62
N THR A 311 30.24 -14.12 27.07
CA THR A 311 29.32 -13.01 26.77
C THR A 311 28.76 -12.34 28.03
N ARG A 312 28.76 -11.00 28.03
CA ARG A 312 28.13 -10.17 29.07
C ARG A 312 26.78 -9.63 28.65
N PHE A 313 26.62 -9.28 27.37
CA PHE A 313 25.40 -8.74 26.81
C PHE A 313 24.94 -9.62 25.66
N LEU A 314 23.90 -10.41 25.90
CA LEU A 314 23.34 -11.32 24.90
C LEU A 314 21.99 -10.78 24.43
N THR A 315 21.84 -10.57 23.13
CA THR A 315 20.58 -10.24 22.48
C THR A 315 20.17 -11.37 21.55
N LEU A 316 18.97 -11.92 21.72
CA LEU A 316 18.43 -13.00 20.90
C LEU A 316 17.07 -12.59 20.34
N ASN A 317 16.69 -13.03 19.14
CA ASN A 317 15.29 -12.93 18.72
C ASN A 317 14.42 -14.03 19.36
N ILE A 318 13.12 -13.76 19.42
CA ILE A 318 12.14 -14.63 20.09
C ILE A 318 12.02 -16.05 19.48
N ASP A 319 12.36 -16.21 18.20
CA ASP A 319 12.30 -17.52 17.52
C ASP A 319 13.37 -18.49 18.04
N ILE A 320 14.53 -17.99 18.49
CA ILE A 320 15.57 -18.81 19.15
C ILE A 320 15.01 -19.40 20.44
N LEU A 321 14.33 -18.59 21.26
CA LEU A 321 13.72 -19.06 22.50
C LEU A 321 12.63 -20.09 22.24
N GLU A 322 11.77 -19.87 21.24
CA GLU A 322 10.71 -20.81 20.87
C GLU A 322 11.31 -22.14 20.42
N CYS A 323 12.32 -22.10 19.56
CA CYS A 323 13.01 -23.28 19.03
C CYS A 323 13.54 -24.18 20.15
N ILE A 324 14.34 -23.64 21.08
CA ILE A 324 14.91 -24.46 22.15
C ILE A 324 13.88 -24.84 23.23
N SER A 325 12.85 -24.00 23.47
CA SER A 325 11.82 -24.30 24.49
C SER A 325 10.93 -25.48 24.11
N LEU A 326 10.86 -25.84 22.82
CA LEU A 326 10.10 -27.00 22.33
C LEU A 326 10.82 -28.34 22.57
N PHE A 327 12.13 -28.32 22.87
CA PHE A 327 12.95 -29.51 23.07
C PHE A 327 13.70 -29.47 24.42
N PRO A 328 12.99 -29.50 25.56
CA PRO A 328 13.60 -29.38 26.89
C PRO A 328 14.57 -30.52 27.23
N ASP A 329 14.37 -31.71 26.66
CA ASP A 329 15.26 -32.86 26.88
C ASP A 329 16.68 -32.56 26.39
N LEU A 330 16.83 -31.87 25.24
CA LEU A 330 18.13 -31.46 24.71
C LEU A 330 18.86 -30.45 25.62
N LEU A 331 18.11 -29.58 26.29
CA LEU A 331 18.68 -28.60 27.21
C LEU A 331 19.17 -29.24 28.51
N SER A 332 18.56 -30.35 28.90
CA SER A 332 18.98 -31.10 30.10
C SER A 332 20.34 -31.76 29.93
N ASP A 333 20.69 -32.14 28.70
CA ASP A 333 21.98 -32.75 28.35
C ASP A 333 23.12 -31.72 28.18
N HIS A 334 22.81 -30.42 28.17
CA HIS A 334 23.78 -29.36 27.88
C HIS A 334 23.83 -28.31 29.00
N PRO A 335 24.95 -28.17 29.73
CA PRO A 335 25.07 -27.16 30.77
C PRO A 335 25.04 -25.74 30.18
N SER A 336 24.59 -24.78 31.01
CA SER A 336 24.59 -23.36 30.65
C SER A 336 26.00 -22.86 30.31
N PRO A 337 26.26 -22.33 29.10
CA PRO A 337 27.57 -21.78 28.75
C PRO A 337 27.84 -20.42 29.41
N PHE A 338 26.82 -19.77 29.97
CA PHE A 338 26.88 -18.38 30.39
C PHE A 338 27.30 -18.24 31.85
N GLY A 339 28.58 -17.97 32.09
CA GLY A 339 29.11 -17.68 33.43
C GLY A 339 29.28 -16.19 33.78
N ASN A 340 29.21 -15.31 32.78
CA ASN A 340 29.52 -13.87 32.92
C ASN A 340 28.40 -12.95 32.44
N LEU A 341 27.19 -13.48 32.26
CA LEU A 341 26.09 -12.75 31.63
C LEU A 341 25.55 -11.66 32.58
N ASN A 342 25.53 -10.41 32.12
CA ASN A 342 24.94 -9.28 32.83
C ASN A 342 23.52 -8.98 32.35
N CYS A 343 23.26 -9.18 31.05
CA CYS A 343 21.99 -8.86 30.43
C CYS A 343 21.65 -9.86 29.33
N LEU A 344 20.43 -10.37 29.37
CA LEU A 344 19.79 -11.12 28.30
C LEU A 344 18.63 -10.29 27.74
N ASN A 345 18.76 -9.81 26.52
CA ASN A 345 17.71 -9.10 25.79
C ASN A 345 17.07 -10.01 24.74
N ILE A 346 15.74 -10.06 24.73
CA ILE A 346 14.97 -10.88 23.80
C ILE A 346 14.15 -9.95 22.92
N GLU A 347 14.49 -9.86 21.64
CA GLU A 347 13.82 -9.01 20.67
C GLU A 347 12.70 -9.75 19.93
N SER A 348 11.57 -9.07 19.73
CA SER A 348 10.43 -9.58 18.96
C SER A 348 10.19 -8.79 17.66
N SER A 349 11.17 -8.00 17.22
CA SER A 349 11.01 -6.92 16.23
C SER A 349 10.55 -7.37 14.84
N MET A 350 10.50 -8.68 14.54
CA MET A 350 10.11 -9.21 13.23
C MET A 350 8.98 -10.25 13.25
N ARG A 351 8.39 -10.58 14.41
CA ARG A 351 7.23 -11.50 14.45
C ARG A 351 5.95 -10.81 13.99
N MET A 352 5.21 -11.48 13.11
CA MET A 352 3.96 -10.96 12.52
C MET A 352 2.70 -11.53 13.20
N ASP A 353 2.88 -12.46 14.15
CA ASP A 353 1.82 -13.15 14.89
C ASP A 353 1.78 -12.72 16.37
N ASP A 354 0.58 -12.50 16.91
CA ASP A 354 0.32 -12.12 18.31
C ASP A 354 0.56 -13.28 19.31
N TYR A 355 1.32 -14.30 18.93
CA TYR A 355 1.46 -15.52 19.73
C TYR A 355 2.39 -15.29 20.93
N LYS A 356 1.83 -15.35 22.14
CA LYS A 356 2.59 -15.29 23.40
C LYS A 356 3.44 -16.56 23.55
N ILE A 357 4.72 -16.48 23.20
CA ILE A 357 5.67 -17.54 23.54
C ILE A 357 5.93 -17.53 25.04
N LYS A 358 5.85 -18.71 25.65
CA LYS A 358 6.23 -18.93 27.04
C LYS A 358 7.59 -19.64 27.04
N MET A 359 8.61 -18.99 27.59
CA MET A 359 9.93 -19.61 27.82
C MET A 359 9.78 -20.80 28.77
N SER A 360 10.33 -21.96 28.41
CA SER A 360 10.33 -23.14 29.29
C SER A 360 11.25 -22.91 30.50
N ILE A 361 11.09 -23.74 31.54
CA ILE A 361 11.94 -23.63 32.75
C ILE A 361 13.37 -24.04 32.40
N GLU A 362 13.51 -25.07 31.57
CA GLU A 362 14.77 -25.60 31.06
C GLU A 362 15.50 -24.55 30.22
N ALA A 363 14.80 -23.85 29.31
CA ALA A 363 15.38 -22.77 28.53
C ALA A 363 15.82 -21.59 29.42
N ARG A 364 15.04 -21.27 30.46
CA ARG A 364 15.41 -20.23 31.43
C ARG A 364 16.67 -20.61 32.19
N ASN A 365 16.75 -21.84 32.68
CA ASN A 365 17.91 -22.34 33.42
C ASN A 365 19.15 -22.37 32.51
N PHE A 366 19.00 -22.83 31.28
CA PHE A 366 20.06 -22.83 30.28
C PHE A 366 20.73 -21.45 30.10
N PHE A 367 19.99 -20.34 30.22
CA PHE A 367 20.58 -19.00 30.12
C PHE A 367 21.03 -18.40 31.46
N LEU A 368 20.30 -18.65 32.55
CA LEU A 368 20.39 -17.85 33.77
C LEU A 368 20.83 -18.63 35.02
N GLU A 369 20.93 -19.95 34.98
CA GLU A 369 21.26 -20.79 36.14
C GLU A 369 22.58 -20.36 36.80
N ASN A 370 23.61 -20.10 35.99
CA ASN A 370 24.92 -19.67 36.46
C ASN A 370 25.04 -18.14 36.65
N CYS A 371 24.03 -17.37 36.24
CA CYS A 371 24.03 -15.90 36.28
C CYS A 371 22.72 -15.34 36.87
N PRO A 372 22.38 -15.62 38.15
CA PRO A 372 21.10 -15.23 38.73
C PRO A 372 20.89 -13.72 38.84
N SER A 373 21.97 -12.92 38.83
CA SER A 373 21.92 -11.46 38.84
C SER A 373 21.75 -10.82 37.46
N ALA A 374 21.76 -11.62 36.38
CA ALA A 374 21.60 -11.10 35.03
C ALA A 374 20.20 -10.50 34.82
N THR A 375 20.13 -9.34 34.17
CA THR A 375 18.86 -8.70 33.82
C THR A 375 18.25 -9.37 32.60
N LEU A 376 17.06 -9.93 32.73
CA LEU A 376 16.27 -10.44 31.60
C LEU A 376 15.33 -9.35 31.08
N ILE A 377 15.58 -8.86 29.87
CA ILE A 377 14.72 -7.94 29.14
C ILE A 377 14.01 -8.75 28.06
N MET A 378 12.70 -8.93 28.16
CA MET A 378 11.91 -9.46 27.06
C MET A 378 11.14 -8.31 26.41
N ALA A 379 11.40 -8.04 25.13
CA ALA A 379 10.74 -7.01 24.33
C ALA A 379 9.29 -7.42 23.97
N HIS A 380 8.52 -7.78 24.99
CA HIS A 380 7.07 -7.95 25.02
C HIS A 380 6.46 -7.52 26.38
N LEU A 381 7.16 -6.72 27.20
CA LEU A 381 6.57 -6.14 28.43
C LEU A 381 6.94 -4.68 28.75
N LEU A 382 7.62 -3.96 27.85
CA LEU A 382 7.80 -2.50 28.00
C LEU A 382 7.30 -1.82 26.73
N GLU A 383 6.02 -1.50 26.71
CA GLU A 383 5.55 -0.42 25.85
C GLU A 383 6.34 0.86 26.24
N PRO A 384 7.04 1.52 25.30
CA PRO A 384 7.65 2.80 25.62
C PRO A 384 6.54 3.77 26.06
N PRO A 385 6.79 4.66 27.04
CA PRO A 385 5.76 5.57 27.53
C PRO A 385 5.14 6.32 26.35
N PRO A 386 3.81 6.35 26.23
CA PRO A 386 3.14 6.75 25.00
C PRO A 386 3.44 8.22 24.69
N THR A 387 4.25 8.44 23.65
CA THR A 387 4.49 9.79 23.13
C THR A 387 3.17 10.41 22.64
N LYS A 388 3.06 11.75 22.64
CA LYS A 388 1.88 12.45 22.07
C LYS A 388 1.55 11.98 20.65
N ALA A 389 2.57 11.62 19.87
CA ALA A 389 2.43 11.06 18.53
C ALA A 389 1.81 9.65 18.51
N MET A 390 2.16 8.79 19.47
CA MET A 390 1.56 7.45 19.62
C MET A 390 0.10 7.52 20.06
N LYS A 391 -0.24 8.37 21.05
CA LYS A 391 -1.65 8.60 21.44
C LYS A 391 -2.48 9.15 20.28
N ALA A 392 -1.89 10.01 19.45
CA ALA A 392 -2.55 10.52 18.24
C ALA A 392 -2.71 9.45 17.16
N LYS A 393 -1.72 8.55 17.00
CA LYS A 393 -1.78 7.40 16.09
C LYS A 393 -2.85 6.41 16.53
N GLU A 394 -2.88 6.01 17.80
CA GLU A 394 -3.92 5.16 18.38
C GLU A 394 -5.31 5.78 18.28
N ALA A 395 -5.46 7.07 18.59
CA ALA A 395 -6.73 7.77 18.42
C ALA A 395 -7.16 7.79 16.95
N ARG A 396 -6.23 7.91 16.00
CA ARG A 396 -6.51 7.86 14.56
C ARG A 396 -6.90 6.46 14.10
N GLU A 397 -6.21 5.42 14.57
CA GLU A 397 -6.56 4.03 14.26
C GLU A 397 -7.89 3.61 14.90
N LYS A 398 -8.15 4.02 16.16
CA LYS A 398 -9.45 3.81 16.82
C LYS A 398 -10.59 4.51 16.09
N ARG A 399 -10.37 5.74 15.60
CA ARG A 399 -11.34 6.46 14.75
C ARG A 399 -11.58 5.72 13.42
N LYS A 400 -10.53 5.20 12.77
CA LYS A 400 -10.67 4.40 11.53
C LYS A 400 -11.42 3.09 11.79
N ALA A 401 -11.09 2.39 12.87
CA ALA A 401 -11.76 1.15 13.28
C ALA A 401 -13.25 1.40 13.54
N ASN A 402 -13.61 2.48 14.24
CA ASN A 402 -15.01 2.87 14.43
C ASN A 402 -15.73 3.18 13.11
N VAL A 403 -15.08 3.89 12.18
CA VAL A 403 -15.66 4.15 10.85
C VAL A 403 -15.90 2.84 10.09
N ILE A 404 -14.96 1.90 10.14
CA ILE A 404 -15.10 0.59 9.50
C ILE A 404 -16.21 -0.23 10.16
N ALA A 405 -16.29 -0.24 11.49
CA ALA A 405 -17.34 -0.93 12.25
C ALA A 405 -18.73 -0.37 11.89
N ASN A 406 -18.89 0.95 11.83
CA ASN A 406 -20.14 1.59 11.41
C ASN A 406 -20.52 1.23 9.98
N ILE A 407 -19.57 1.26 9.04
CA ILE A 407 -19.83 0.85 7.64
C ILE A 407 -20.27 -0.61 7.60
N LYS A 408 -19.59 -1.52 8.32
CA LYS A 408 -19.96 -2.94 8.39
C LYS A 408 -21.35 -3.16 9.02
N SER A 409 -21.72 -2.37 10.03
CA SER A 409 -23.05 -2.43 10.66
C SER A 409 -24.15 -2.07 9.66
N ILE A 410 -24.01 -0.93 8.96
CA ILE A 410 -25.00 -0.48 7.97
C ILE A 410 -25.06 -1.46 6.78
N LEU A 411 -23.93 -2.03 6.36
CA LEU A 411 -23.91 -3.07 5.33
C LEU A 411 -24.61 -4.35 5.78
N LYS A 412 -24.50 -4.75 7.05
CA LYS A 412 -25.23 -5.89 7.61
C LYS A 412 -26.74 -5.64 7.64
N GLU A 413 -27.16 -4.41 7.95
CA GLU A 413 -28.58 -4.01 7.87
C GLU A 413 -29.15 -4.07 6.44
N LEU A 414 -28.30 -3.96 5.41
CA LEU A 414 -28.70 -4.14 4.00
C LEU A 414 -28.79 -5.63 3.58
N GLN A 415 -28.23 -6.57 4.35
CA GLN A 415 -28.30 -8.01 4.05
C GLN A 415 -29.65 -8.64 4.41
N THR A 416 -30.38 -8.04 5.34
CA THR A 416 -31.71 -8.50 5.78
C THR A 416 -32.65 -7.30 5.86
N PRO A 417 -33.05 -6.71 4.72
CA PRO A 417 -33.91 -5.55 4.76
C PRO A 417 -35.32 -6.01 5.16
N PRO A 418 -35.92 -5.51 6.28
CA PRO A 418 -37.37 -5.61 6.46
C PRO A 418 -38.10 -5.08 5.21
N GLU A 419 -37.50 -4.17 4.44
CA GLU A 419 -37.99 -3.66 3.18
C GLU A 419 -38.16 -4.77 2.11
N GLN A 420 -37.29 -5.77 2.06
CA GLN A 420 -37.37 -6.89 1.11
C GLN A 420 -38.44 -7.90 1.54
N GLU A 421 -38.55 -8.18 2.84
CA GLU A 421 -39.64 -8.96 3.41
C GLU A 421 -41.00 -8.25 3.22
N ASN A 422 -41.05 -6.93 3.41
CA ASN A 422 -42.21 -6.09 3.19
C ASN A 422 -42.66 -6.13 1.72
N MET A 423 -41.72 -6.05 0.77
CA MET A 423 -42.03 -6.20 -0.66
C MET A 423 -42.66 -7.57 -0.95
N LEU A 424 -42.12 -8.65 -0.38
CA LEU A 424 -42.64 -10.00 -0.56
C LEU A 424 -44.03 -10.16 0.10
N ALA A 425 -44.23 -9.56 1.27
CA ALA A 425 -45.48 -9.59 2.03
C ALA A 425 -46.61 -8.77 1.39
N ARG A 426 -46.30 -7.76 0.57
CA ARG A 426 -47.30 -6.96 -0.17
C ARG A 426 -47.81 -7.65 -1.43
N LYS A 427 -47.06 -8.61 -1.97
CA LYS A 427 -47.40 -9.34 -3.20
C LYS A 427 -48.80 -9.99 -3.17
N PRO A 428 -49.21 -10.69 -2.09
CA PRO A 428 -50.54 -11.29 -2.00
C PRO A 428 -51.67 -10.25 -1.85
N ALA A 429 -51.38 -9.07 -1.30
CA ALA A 429 -52.36 -7.99 -1.23
C ALA A 429 -52.62 -7.41 -2.64
N LYS A 430 -51.55 -7.10 -3.40
CA LYS A 430 -51.66 -6.68 -4.81
C LYS A 430 -52.42 -7.73 -5.64
N GLU A 431 -52.09 -9.01 -5.48
CA GLU A 431 -52.78 -10.10 -6.19
C GLU A 431 -54.26 -10.21 -5.83
N ARG A 432 -54.62 -10.13 -4.54
CA ARG A 432 -56.03 -10.14 -4.11
C ARG A 432 -56.84 -9.00 -4.73
N THR A 433 -56.30 -7.79 -4.69
CA THR A 433 -56.98 -6.62 -5.26
C THR A 433 -57.04 -6.72 -6.80
N THR A 434 -56.06 -7.36 -7.44
CA THR A 434 -56.08 -7.67 -8.90
C THR A 434 -57.22 -8.62 -9.24
N VAL A 435 -57.31 -9.75 -8.53
CA VAL A 435 -58.37 -10.76 -8.74
C VAL A 435 -59.76 -10.17 -8.48
N ALA A 436 -59.90 -9.31 -7.48
CA ALA A 436 -61.16 -8.61 -7.22
C ALA A 436 -61.58 -7.72 -8.42
N LEU A 437 -60.64 -7.00 -9.03
CA LEU A 437 -60.91 -6.19 -10.23
C LEU A 437 -61.18 -7.06 -11.47
N GLU A 438 -60.51 -8.20 -11.61
CA GLU A 438 -60.76 -9.18 -12.68
C GLU A 438 -62.17 -9.75 -12.61
N ASN A 439 -62.62 -10.12 -11.41
CA ASN A 439 -63.97 -10.63 -11.19
C ASN A 439 -65.03 -9.57 -11.52
N LEU A 440 -64.83 -8.33 -11.06
CA LEU A 440 -65.73 -7.21 -11.38
C LEU A 440 -65.76 -6.90 -12.88
N SER A 441 -64.60 -6.97 -13.55
CA SER A 441 -64.50 -6.87 -15.01
C SER A 441 -65.33 -7.97 -15.69
N ALA A 442 -65.19 -9.24 -15.25
CA ALA A 442 -65.91 -10.38 -15.81
C ALA A 442 -67.44 -10.26 -15.63
N GLU A 443 -67.91 -9.86 -14.44
CA GLU A 443 -69.34 -9.61 -14.17
C GLU A 443 -69.91 -8.57 -15.13
N LEU A 444 -69.20 -7.46 -15.35
CA LEU A 444 -69.57 -6.43 -16.33
C LEU A 444 -69.63 -6.96 -17.77
N GLN A 445 -68.73 -7.88 -18.17
CA GLN A 445 -68.76 -8.46 -19.51
C GLN A 445 -69.98 -9.36 -19.72
N VAL A 446 -70.32 -10.19 -18.73
CA VAL A 446 -71.50 -11.06 -18.77
C VAL A 446 -72.76 -10.20 -18.86
N TRP A 447 -72.80 -9.11 -18.10
CA TRP A 447 -73.96 -8.23 -18.05
C TRP A 447 -74.12 -7.40 -19.33
N THR A 448 -73.05 -6.84 -19.89
CA THR A 448 -73.08 -6.14 -21.20
C THR A 448 -73.58 -7.06 -22.32
N LYS A 449 -73.19 -8.35 -22.30
CA LYS A 449 -73.75 -9.36 -23.22
C LYS A 449 -75.26 -9.58 -23.00
N ARG A 450 -75.74 -9.70 -21.76
CA ARG A 450 -77.19 -9.81 -21.45
C ARG A 450 -77.97 -8.53 -21.81
N LYS A 451 -77.35 -7.34 -21.70
CA LYS A 451 -78.00 -6.05 -21.97
C LYS A 451 -78.42 -5.90 -23.44
N ARG A 452 -77.68 -6.50 -24.39
CA ARG A 452 -78.03 -6.54 -25.82
C ARG A 452 -79.39 -7.21 -26.13
N MET A 453 -80.05 -7.86 -25.16
CA MET A 453 -81.20 -8.74 -25.41
C MET A 453 -82.56 -8.29 -24.81
N GLN A 454 -82.72 -7.13 -24.11
CA GLN A 454 -84.02 -6.77 -23.45
C GLN A 454 -84.30 -5.24 -23.35
N GLY A 455 -85.54 -4.80 -23.08
CA GLY A 455 -86.03 -3.40 -23.11
C GLY A 455 -85.74 -2.48 -21.89
N GLU A 456 -86.00 -1.18 -22.02
CA GLU A 456 -85.16 -0.05 -21.54
C GLU A 456 -85.34 0.54 -20.13
N LEU A 457 -86.37 0.21 -19.32
CA LEU A 457 -86.66 1.06 -18.12
C LEU A 457 -86.27 0.49 -16.75
N GLU A 458 -86.55 -0.78 -16.44
CA GLU A 458 -86.04 -1.43 -15.20
C GLU A 458 -84.50 -1.55 -15.18
N LYS A 459 -83.89 -1.35 -16.35
CA LYS A 459 -82.44 -1.37 -16.58
C LYS A 459 -81.70 -0.15 -16.05
N LYS A 460 -82.36 0.98 -15.75
CA LYS A 460 -81.64 2.19 -15.30
C LYS A 460 -81.25 2.15 -13.82
N VAL A 461 -82.13 1.67 -12.93
CA VAL A 461 -81.88 1.67 -11.47
C VAL A 461 -80.80 0.66 -11.09
N HIS A 462 -80.89 -0.59 -11.58
CA HIS A 462 -79.90 -1.63 -11.29
C HIS A 462 -78.50 -1.30 -11.84
N VAL A 463 -78.44 -0.57 -12.96
CA VAL A 463 -77.19 -0.06 -13.54
C VAL A 463 -76.55 0.99 -12.67
N ILE A 464 -77.34 1.95 -12.20
CA ILE A 464 -76.85 2.99 -11.30
C ILE A 464 -76.31 2.33 -10.04
N GLU A 465 -77.01 1.34 -9.48
CA GLU A 465 -76.56 0.58 -8.33
C GLU A 465 -75.25 -0.19 -8.58
N MET A 466 -75.11 -0.84 -9.73
CA MET A 466 -73.87 -1.56 -10.11
C MET A 466 -72.70 -0.59 -10.34
N ILE A 467 -72.92 0.55 -11.01
CA ILE A 467 -71.91 1.61 -11.18
C ILE A 467 -71.51 2.17 -9.81
N ILE A 468 -72.44 2.37 -8.88
CA ILE A 468 -72.14 2.80 -7.52
C ILE A 468 -71.27 1.75 -6.80
N ARG A 469 -71.62 0.46 -6.89
CA ARG A 469 -70.83 -0.64 -6.31
C ARG A 469 -69.43 -0.70 -6.91
N LEU A 470 -69.29 -0.60 -8.24
CA LEU A 470 -67.99 -0.56 -8.93
C LEU A 470 -67.16 0.65 -8.50
N LYS A 471 -67.76 1.85 -8.47
CA LYS A 471 -67.11 3.08 -7.97
C LYS A 471 -66.67 2.94 -6.51
N ALA A 472 -67.38 2.15 -5.70
CA ALA A 472 -66.97 1.87 -4.32
C ALA A 472 -65.76 0.92 -4.27
N HIS A 473 -65.80 -0.19 -5.02
CA HIS A 473 -64.68 -1.16 -5.06
C HIS A 473 -63.41 -0.54 -5.64
N VAL A 474 -63.51 0.25 -6.72
CA VAL A 474 -62.34 0.94 -7.28
C VAL A 474 -61.79 1.99 -6.32
N ARG A 475 -62.65 2.70 -5.57
CA ARG A 475 -62.19 3.61 -4.50
C ARG A 475 -61.42 2.89 -3.39
N VAL A 476 -61.90 1.71 -2.97
CA VAL A 476 -61.20 0.89 -1.98
C VAL A 476 -59.85 0.42 -2.52
N ALA A 477 -59.82 -0.13 -3.74
CA ALA A 477 -58.59 -0.57 -4.40
C ALA A 477 -57.57 0.58 -4.58
N LEU A 478 -58.03 1.77 -4.97
CA LEU A 478 -57.17 2.96 -5.09
C LEU A 478 -56.63 3.42 -3.72
N GLY A 479 -57.45 3.29 -2.67
CA GLY A 479 -57.03 3.55 -1.29
C GLY A 479 -55.92 2.60 -0.82
N GLU A 480 -56.08 1.30 -1.07
CA GLU A 480 -55.07 0.28 -0.78
C GLU A 480 -53.77 0.54 -1.57
N MET A 481 -53.87 0.86 -2.86
CA MET A 481 -52.73 1.24 -3.69
C MET A 481 -51.98 2.45 -3.13
N LYS A 482 -52.68 3.49 -2.67
CA LYS A 482 -52.04 4.67 -2.08
C LYS A 482 -51.25 4.33 -0.82
N ILE A 483 -51.76 3.44 0.02
CA ILE A 483 -51.05 2.96 1.20
C ILE A 483 -49.80 2.19 0.80
N ILE A 484 -49.92 1.25 -0.15
CA ILE A 484 -48.79 0.46 -0.66
C ILE A 484 -47.71 1.37 -1.28
N MET A 485 -48.09 2.35 -2.12
CA MET A 485 -47.16 3.31 -2.71
C MET A 485 -46.42 4.15 -1.68
N LYS A 486 -47.11 4.58 -0.61
CA LYS A 486 -46.49 5.33 0.47
C LYS A 486 -45.41 4.49 1.13
N GLN A 487 -45.74 3.25 1.48
CA GLN A 487 -44.79 2.34 2.10
C GLN A 487 -43.61 2.00 1.18
N GLU A 488 -43.83 1.81 -0.13
CA GLU A 488 -42.75 1.61 -1.12
C GLU A 488 -41.82 2.81 -1.26
N ASN A 489 -42.36 4.02 -1.16
CA ASN A 489 -41.57 5.24 -1.16
C ASN A 489 -40.74 5.37 0.14
N ASP A 490 -41.32 5.04 1.29
CA ASP A 490 -40.63 5.05 2.58
C ASP A 490 -39.47 4.02 2.60
N ASP A 491 -39.71 2.82 2.06
CA ASP A 491 -38.67 1.78 1.89
C ASP A 491 -37.54 2.26 0.94
N LEU A 492 -37.90 2.91 -0.17
CA LEU A 492 -36.94 3.48 -1.12
C LEU A 492 -36.07 4.57 -0.47
N GLU A 493 -36.67 5.47 0.31
CA GLU A 493 -35.96 6.53 1.03
C GLU A 493 -35.02 5.95 2.10
N ALA A 494 -35.45 4.90 2.81
CA ALA A 494 -34.61 4.21 3.79
C ALA A 494 -33.35 3.59 3.15
N ILE A 495 -33.50 2.90 2.02
CA ILE A 495 -32.38 2.27 1.30
C ILE A 495 -31.43 3.33 0.72
N VAL A 496 -31.96 4.40 0.12
CA VAL A 496 -31.14 5.51 -0.41
C VAL A 496 -30.37 6.21 0.71
N SER A 497 -31.01 6.46 1.86
CA SER A 497 -30.37 7.06 3.04
C SER A 497 -29.20 6.20 3.54
N LYS A 498 -29.39 4.88 3.71
CA LYS A 498 -28.33 3.94 4.11
C LYS A 498 -27.15 3.98 3.13
N ARG A 499 -27.42 3.98 1.82
CA ARG A 499 -26.39 4.08 0.76
C ARG A 499 -25.58 5.37 0.85
N ASP A 500 -26.24 6.50 1.06
CA ASP A 500 -25.60 7.81 1.11
C ASP A 500 -24.74 7.96 2.39
N GLN A 501 -25.19 7.38 3.51
CA GLN A 501 -24.39 7.27 4.75
C GLN A 501 -23.11 6.46 4.52
N ILE A 502 -23.19 5.31 3.85
CA ILE A 502 -22.02 4.48 3.51
C ILE A 502 -21.04 5.27 2.62
N CYS A 503 -21.55 5.99 1.61
CA CYS A 503 -20.73 6.84 0.75
C CYS A 503 -20.01 7.95 1.54
N SER A 504 -20.71 8.60 2.48
CA SER A 504 -20.15 9.65 3.34
C SER A 504 -19.06 9.12 4.27
N LEU A 505 -19.30 7.99 4.94
CA LEU A 505 -18.31 7.33 5.81
C LEU A 505 -17.11 6.82 5.00
N GLY A 506 -17.34 6.27 3.82
CA GLY A 506 -16.30 5.79 2.91
C GLY A 506 -15.31 6.88 2.50
N LYS A 507 -15.76 8.14 2.33
CA LYS A 507 -14.90 9.29 2.02
C LYS A 507 -13.84 9.56 3.10
N LYS A 508 -14.08 9.17 4.35
CA LYS A 508 -13.14 9.31 5.48
C LYS A 508 -12.02 8.25 5.49
N LEU A 509 -12.12 7.22 4.65
CA LEU A 509 -11.13 6.16 4.50
C LEU A 509 -10.22 6.39 3.27
N SER A 510 -8.99 5.88 3.35
CA SER A 510 -8.05 5.85 2.21
C SER A 510 -8.54 4.91 1.11
N LYS A 511 -8.08 5.10 -0.13
CA LYS A 511 -8.49 4.29 -1.29
C LYS A 511 -8.31 2.77 -1.06
N ARG A 512 -7.18 2.36 -0.47
CA ARG A 512 -6.85 0.95 -0.18
C ARG A 512 -7.80 0.33 0.86
N LEU A 513 -8.02 1.03 1.98
CA LEU A 513 -8.93 0.58 3.04
C LEU A 513 -10.38 0.54 2.55
N ARG A 514 -10.79 1.53 1.76
CA ARG A 514 -12.12 1.57 1.15
C ARG A 514 -12.39 0.34 0.27
N LEU A 515 -11.43 -0.02 -0.59
CA LEU A 515 -11.53 -1.20 -1.45
C LEU A 515 -11.61 -2.49 -0.63
N ALA A 516 -10.75 -2.64 0.39
CA ALA A 516 -10.75 -3.82 1.26
C ALA A 516 -12.05 -3.96 2.07
N THR A 517 -12.61 -2.86 2.57
CA THR A 517 -13.87 -2.88 3.33
C THR A 517 -15.08 -3.21 2.46
N PHE A 518 -15.12 -2.75 1.21
CA PHE A 518 -16.27 -2.96 0.32
C PHE A 518 -16.18 -4.22 -0.55
N ALA A 519 -14.99 -4.78 -0.78
CA ALA A 519 -14.82 -5.97 -1.62
C ALA A 519 -15.72 -7.16 -1.23
N PRO A 520 -15.92 -7.50 0.06
CA PRO A 520 -16.80 -8.59 0.45
C PRO A 520 -18.30 -8.32 0.22
N TYR A 521 -18.66 -7.07 -0.10
CA TYR A 521 -20.03 -6.58 -0.16
C TYR A 521 -20.42 -6.11 -1.57
N SER A 522 -19.62 -6.41 -2.60
CA SER A 522 -19.86 -5.98 -3.99
C SER A 522 -21.24 -6.38 -4.49
N ASP A 523 -21.64 -7.62 -4.24
CA ASP A 523 -22.90 -8.19 -4.74
C ASP A 523 -24.11 -7.50 -4.09
N GLN A 524 -23.95 -7.03 -2.86
CA GLN A 524 -25.01 -6.33 -2.13
C GLN A 524 -25.22 -4.91 -2.64
N PHE A 525 -24.16 -4.23 -3.10
CA PHE A 525 -24.33 -2.95 -3.79
C PHE A 525 -25.04 -3.11 -5.13
N VAL A 526 -24.79 -4.21 -5.84
CA VAL A 526 -25.52 -4.55 -7.06
C VAL A 526 -26.99 -4.81 -6.72
N GLU A 527 -27.27 -5.59 -5.68
CA GLU A 527 -28.64 -5.90 -5.27
C GLU A 527 -29.42 -4.69 -4.76
N ALA A 528 -28.81 -3.84 -3.92
CA ALA A 528 -29.42 -2.59 -3.48
C ALA A 528 -29.71 -1.64 -4.66
N SER A 529 -28.82 -1.61 -5.67
CA SER A 529 -29.05 -0.82 -6.89
C SER A 529 -30.20 -1.39 -7.74
N ARG A 530 -30.35 -2.72 -7.79
CA ARG A 530 -31.50 -3.39 -8.42
C ARG A 530 -32.79 -3.04 -7.68
N LEU A 531 -32.83 -3.16 -6.35
CA LEU A 531 -33.98 -2.82 -5.52
C LEU A 531 -34.42 -1.36 -5.69
N ILE A 532 -33.47 -0.41 -5.65
CA ILE A 532 -33.75 1.01 -5.92
C ILE A 532 -34.37 1.19 -7.31
N SER A 533 -33.86 0.49 -8.33
CA SER A 533 -34.38 0.58 -9.69
C SER A 533 -35.80 0.02 -9.79
N CYS A 534 -36.06 -1.14 -9.16
CA CYS A 534 -37.38 -1.75 -9.08
C CYS A 534 -38.39 -0.82 -8.38
N LEU A 535 -38.08 -0.35 -7.18
CA LEU A 535 -38.96 0.53 -6.41
C LEU A 535 -39.23 1.87 -7.11
N ARG A 536 -38.22 2.45 -7.80
CA ARG A 536 -38.43 3.66 -8.63
C ARG A 536 -39.39 3.42 -9.79
N LEU A 537 -39.27 2.28 -10.48
CA LEU A 537 -40.17 1.92 -11.58
C LEU A 537 -41.60 1.67 -11.07
N GLU A 538 -41.75 0.99 -9.94
CA GLU A 538 -43.05 0.70 -9.33
C GLU A 538 -43.74 1.98 -8.83
N THR A 539 -43.01 2.84 -8.11
CA THR A 539 -43.53 4.12 -7.60
C THR A 539 -43.89 5.09 -8.74
N PHE A 540 -43.06 5.16 -9.79
CA PHE A 540 -43.33 6.01 -10.95
C PHE A 540 -44.59 5.56 -11.70
N SER A 541 -44.69 4.26 -12.01
CA SER A 541 -45.85 3.70 -12.71
C SER A 541 -47.12 3.95 -11.90
N SER A 542 -47.10 3.59 -10.61
CA SER A 542 -48.27 3.70 -9.72
C SER A 542 -48.74 5.15 -9.52
N ARG A 543 -47.82 6.12 -9.43
CA ARG A 543 -48.15 7.55 -9.37
C ARG A 543 -48.84 8.04 -10.63
N GLN A 544 -48.34 7.67 -11.81
CA GLN A 544 -48.97 8.05 -13.08
C GLN A 544 -50.39 7.48 -13.20
N ILE A 545 -50.58 6.24 -12.76
CA ILE A 545 -51.87 5.55 -12.77
C ILE A 545 -52.89 6.26 -11.87
N VAL A 546 -52.52 6.52 -10.61
CA VAL A 546 -53.41 7.20 -9.67
C VAL A 546 -53.75 8.61 -10.15
N ALA A 547 -52.75 9.36 -10.64
CA ALA A 547 -52.99 10.71 -11.18
C ALA A 547 -53.90 10.70 -12.42
N HIS A 548 -53.74 9.72 -13.31
CA HIS A 548 -54.60 9.57 -14.48
C HIS A 548 -56.04 9.23 -14.08
N TYR A 549 -56.22 8.30 -13.14
CA TYR A 549 -57.53 7.91 -12.64
C TYR A 549 -58.24 9.05 -11.89
N GLU A 550 -57.52 9.78 -11.03
CA GLU A 550 -58.06 10.95 -10.33
C GLU A 550 -58.52 12.03 -11.30
N LYS A 551 -57.71 12.32 -12.33
CA LYS A 551 -58.06 13.26 -13.40
C LYS A 551 -59.30 12.82 -14.17
N TYR A 552 -59.41 11.52 -14.46
CA TYR A 552 -60.57 10.95 -15.14
C TYR A 552 -61.83 11.03 -14.27
N MET A 553 -61.75 10.67 -12.98
CA MET A 553 -62.87 10.75 -12.05
C MET A 553 -63.38 12.18 -11.83
N LEU A 554 -62.47 13.17 -11.80
CA LEU A 554 -62.86 14.58 -11.81
C LEU A 554 -63.68 14.93 -13.06
N ASN A 555 -63.21 14.52 -14.24
CA ASN A 555 -63.88 14.80 -15.51
C ASN A 555 -65.22 14.06 -15.67
N TYR A 556 -65.35 12.85 -15.11
CA TYR A 556 -66.58 12.05 -15.20
C TYR A 556 -67.64 12.44 -14.16
N ASN A 557 -67.24 12.89 -12.96
CA ASN A 557 -68.21 13.44 -12.00
C ASN A 557 -68.80 14.78 -12.51
N LEU A 558 -68.01 15.59 -13.21
CA LEU A 558 -68.47 16.82 -13.87
C LEU A 558 -69.54 16.58 -14.96
N THR A 559 -69.56 15.42 -15.61
CA THR A 559 -70.55 15.10 -16.66
C THR A 559 -71.81 14.44 -16.13
N TYR A 560 -71.77 13.75 -14.98
CA TYR A 560 -72.95 13.11 -14.40
C TYR A 560 -73.72 13.99 -13.41
N GLU A 561 -73.05 14.79 -12.57
CA GLU A 561 -73.73 15.73 -11.64
C GLU A 561 -74.41 16.89 -12.38
N ASN A 562 -73.91 17.25 -13.57
CA ASN A 562 -74.53 18.27 -14.43
C ASN A 562 -75.61 17.71 -15.38
N SER A 563 -75.87 16.39 -15.35
CA SER A 563 -76.89 15.75 -16.18
C SER A 563 -78.28 15.67 -15.53
N SER A 564 -78.46 16.23 -14.33
CA SER A 564 -79.77 16.50 -13.72
C SER A 564 -79.97 18.00 -13.45
N LYS A 565 -79.95 18.81 -14.50
CA LYS A 565 -80.65 20.11 -14.68
C LYS A 565 -80.08 20.84 -15.89
N ASP A 566 -80.82 20.75 -17.00
CA ASP A 566 -80.87 21.67 -18.14
C ASP A 566 -79.65 22.57 -18.45
N LYS A 567 -78.79 22.08 -19.35
CA LYS A 567 -78.12 22.77 -20.49
C LYS A 567 -76.78 22.09 -20.79
N VAL A 568 -76.80 21.07 -21.64
CA VAL A 568 -75.59 20.57 -22.31
C VAL A 568 -75.48 21.27 -23.69
N PRO A 569 -74.30 21.81 -24.07
CA PRO A 569 -74.08 22.48 -25.36
C PRO A 569 -74.45 21.62 -26.57
N PRO A 570 -74.81 22.22 -27.74
CA PRO A 570 -75.32 21.51 -28.91
C PRO A 570 -74.37 20.47 -29.49
N GLU A 571 -73.06 20.63 -29.26
CA GLU A 571 -72.00 19.70 -29.69
C GLU A 571 -71.94 18.41 -28.87
N TRP A 572 -72.67 18.35 -27.74
CA TRP A 572 -72.69 17.23 -26.79
C TRP A 572 -74.11 16.77 -26.48
N GLN A 573 -75.08 17.09 -27.33
CA GLN A 573 -76.37 16.41 -27.32
C GLN A 573 -76.21 15.04 -28.01
N PRO A 574 -76.45 13.92 -27.32
CA PRO A 574 -76.33 12.61 -27.94
C PRO A 574 -77.38 12.49 -29.04
N SER A 575 -76.93 12.39 -30.28
CA SER A 575 -77.73 11.88 -31.38
C SER A 575 -78.33 10.55 -30.93
N THR A 576 -79.65 10.52 -30.90
CA THR A 576 -80.56 9.39 -30.63
C THR A 576 -79.90 8.02 -30.52
N SER A 577 -80.14 7.36 -29.37
CA SER A 577 -79.99 5.92 -29.10
C SER A 577 -78.59 5.33 -28.87
N SER A 578 -77.81 5.77 -27.87
CA SER A 578 -76.74 4.91 -27.27
C SER A 578 -76.02 5.45 -26.02
N SER A 579 -76.50 6.50 -25.35
CA SER A 579 -75.73 7.14 -24.25
C SER A 579 -75.43 6.21 -23.07
N SER A 580 -76.23 5.16 -22.84
CA SER A 580 -75.88 4.15 -21.85
C SER A 580 -74.78 3.20 -22.34
N LEU A 581 -74.78 2.77 -23.61
CA LEU A 581 -73.79 1.81 -24.16
C LEU A 581 -72.36 2.35 -24.21
N GLY A 582 -72.18 3.63 -24.56
CA GLY A 582 -70.86 4.28 -24.57
C GLY A 582 -70.19 4.32 -23.18
N CYS A 583 -70.98 4.52 -22.13
CA CYS A 583 -70.50 4.51 -20.75
C CYS A 583 -70.02 3.11 -20.30
N TYR A 584 -70.64 2.01 -20.77
CA TYR A 584 -70.15 0.66 -20.42
C TYR A 584 -68.88 0.27 -21.17
N GLY A 585 -68.74 0.69 -22.44
CA GLY A 585 -67.51 0.48 -23.19
C GLY A 585 -66.32 1.15 -22.50
N ALA A 586 -66.51 2.38 -22.01
CA ALA A 586 -65.52 3.10 -21.21
C ALA A 586 -65.19 2.38 -19.90
N LEU A 587 -66.20 2.01 -19.09
CA LEU A 587 -66.02 1.28 -17.82
C LEU A 587 -65.33 -0.09 -17.99
N GLN A 588 -65.65 -0.83 -19.05
CA GLN A 588 -65.04 -2.13 -19.34
C GLN A 588 -63.59 -1.97 -19.82
N HIS A 589 -63.29 -0.91 -20.58
CA HIS A 589 -61.93 -0.55 -20.96
C HIS A 589 -61.11 -0.10 -19.73
N GLU A 590 -61.71 0.68 -18.83
CA GLU A 590 -61.10 1.13 -17.56
C GLU A 590 -60.75 -0.02 -16.62
N LEU A 591 -61.65 -1.00 -16.44
CA LEU A 591 -61.37 -2.16 -15.60
C LEU A 591 -60.35 -3.09 -16.24
N LYS A 592 -60.36 -3.27 -17.56
CA LYS A 592 -59.30 -3.99 -18.26
C LYS A 592 -57.95 -3.31 -18.08
N LEU A 593 -57.89 -1.98 -18.17
CA LEU A 593 -56.69 -1.20 -17.89
C LEU A 593 -56.24 -1.41 -16.45
N LEU A 594 -57.11 -1.22 -15.46
CA LEU A 594 -56.78 -1.41 -14.04
C LEU A 594 -56.31 -2.84 -13.74
N VAL A 595 -56.92 -3.85 -14.36
CA VAL A 595 -56.50 -5.26 -14.28
C VAL A 595 -55.14 -5.49 -14.94
N LEU A 596 -54.90 -4.98 -16.16
CA LEU A 596 -53.60 -5.09 -16.83
C LEU A 596 -52.50 -4.43 -16.01
N ILE A 597 -52.82 -3.28 -15.43
CA ILE A 597 -51.94 -2.48 -14.58
C ILE A 597 -51.59 -3.21 -13.28
N MET A 598 -52.57 -3.89 -12.69
CA MET A 598 -52.44 -4.64 -11.43
C MET A 598 -51.84 -6.04 -11.60
N GLY A 599 -52.16 -6.70 -12.71
CA GLY A 599 -51.80 -8.08 -13.02
C GLY A 599 -50.52 -8.27 -13.84
N THR A 600 -49.86 -7.20 -14.32
CA THR A 600 -48.60 -7.35 -15.06
C THR A 600 -47.44 -7.77 -14.16
N ARG A 601 -47.29 -9.09 -14.00
CA ARG A 601 -45.99 -9.73 -13.84
C ARG A 601 -45.28 -9.67 -15.20
N THR A 602 -44.17 -8.94 -15.27
CA THR A 602 -43.09 -9.00 -16.28
C THR A 602 -43.23 -8.25 -17.63
N ASN A 603 -42.12 -7.60 -18.01
CA ASN A 603 -41.69 -6.98 -19.28
C ASN A 603 -42.23 -5.60 -19.74
N PHE A 604 -41.35 -4.61 -19.59
CA PHE A 604 -41.41 -3.21 -20.01
C PHE A 604 -41.67 -2.99 -21.52
N HIS A 605 -41.37 -3.97 -22.38
CA HIS A 605 -41.55 -3.82 -23.83
C HIS A 605 -43.01 -3.84 -24.29
N GLU A 606 -43.88 -4.63 -23.62
CA GLU A 606 -45.33 -4.62 -23.88
C GLU A 606 -46.01 -3.35 -23.34
N ARG A 607 -45.46 -2.76 -22.26
CA ARG A 607 -45.94 -1.48 -21.68
C ARG A 607 -45.70 -0.28 -22.60
N LEU A 608 -44.67 -0.33 -23.46
CA LEU A 608 -44.36 0.71 -24.43
C LEU A 608 -45.21 0.57 -25.71
N GLU A 609 -45.41 -0.64 -26.24
CA GLU A 609 -46.25 -0.83 -27.44
C GLU A 609 -47.73 -0.51 -27.18
N LEU A 610 -48.28 -0.83 -26.00
CA LEU A 610 -49.64 -0.43 -25.64
C LEU A 610 -49.79 1.09 -25.47
N HIS A 611 -48.76 1.78 -24.99
CA HIS A 611 -48.76 3.24 -24.87
C HIS A 611 -48.64 3.93 -26.25
N TYR A 612 -47.98 3.31 -27.22
CA TYR A 612 -47.87 3.81 -28.60
C TYR A 612 -49.11 3.49 -29.46
N CYS A 613 -49.75 2.32 -29.30
CA CYS A 613 -51.02 2.00 -29.97
C CYS A 613 -52.19 2.88 -29.50
N TRP A 614 -52.13 3.46 -28.29
CA TRP A 614 -53.17 4.34 -27.76
C TRP A 614 -52.99 5.82 -28.13
N ARG A 615 -51.89 6.19 -28.78
CA ARG A 615 -51.67 7.55 -29.31
C ARG A 615 -52.12 7.71 -30.78
N SER A 616 -52.60 6.64 -31.43
CA SER A 616 -52.97 6.64 -32.85
C SER A 616 -54.44 6.28 -33.14
N THR A 617 -55.35 6.47 -32.20
CA THR A 617 -56.81 6.53 -32.44
C THR A 617 -57.43 7.66 -31.66
#